data_AF-A0A382K1X7-F1
#
_entry.id   AF-A0A382K1X7-F1
#
_cell.length_a   1.000
_cell.length_b   1.000
_cell.length_c   1.000
_cell.angle_alpha   90.00
_cell.angle_beta   90.00
_cell.angle_gamma   90.00
#
_symmetry.space_group_name_H-M   'P 1'
#
loop_
_entity.id
_entity.type
_entity.pdbx_description
1 polymer ?
#
loop_
_entity_poly.entity_id
_entity_poly.type
_entity_poly.pdbx_seq_one_letter_code
_entity_poly.pdbx_strand_id
1 'polypeptide(L)'
;VVARKAVALIERGRSSTACDGLLVVLLVVLIVGAPTVFLRSVLFAFAIPQLTMLWVTAMAVFLVGLYRLSVPAARDLGPRLLTSVWIAFASALALTTFFSPQPWVALTGLPGRGAGALTYGFGLVLLHTVYRLGRRRSVEPLLLALVTTHCLVVLYGLLQAYGLDPFAWPQENLIVAPVFSTLGNPNFSAAYVGLTLPLL
;
A
#
# COMPACT_ATOMS: atom_id res chain seq x y z
N VAL A 1 19.42 20.56 35.59
CA VAL A 1 18.73 19.26 35.31
C VAL A 1 17.37 19.45 34.65
N VAL A 2 16.51 20.37 35.12
CA VAL A 2 15.16 20.61 34.57
C VAL A 2 15.16 21.07 33.10
N ALA A 3 16.04 22.02 32.73
CA ALA A 3 16.15 22.50 31.35
C ALA A 3 16.51 21.39 30.34
N ARG A 4 17.42 20.46 30.70
CA ARG A 4 17.77 19.31 29.85
C ARG A 4 16.59 18.35 29.65
N LYS A 5 15.75 18.14 30.69
CA LYS A 5 14.55 17.32 30.56
C LYS A 5 13.50 17.98 29.64
N ALA A 6 13.33 19.29 29.72
CA ALA A 6 12.39 20.03 28.88
C ALA A 6 12.79 19.99 27.40
N VAL A 7 14.07 20.24 27.08
CA VAL A 7 14.61 20.15 25.71
C VAL A 7 14.42 18.74 25.14
N ALA A 8 14.74 17.70 25.92
CA ALA A 8 14.58 16.31 25.49
C ALA A 8 13.11 15.88 25.28
N LEU A 9 12.14 16.55 25.92
CA LEU A 9 10.71 16.33 25.68
C LEU A 9 10.26 17.02 24.39
N ILE A 10 10.72 18.25 24.15
CA ILE A 10 10.41 19.02 22.93
C ILE A 10 11.00 18.34 21.69
N GLU A 11 12.23 17.83 21.76
CA GLU A 11 12.85 17.07 20.67
C GLU A 11 12.12 15.76 20.36
N ARG A 12 11.66 15.04 21.41
CA ARG A 12 10.84 13.83 21.24
C ARG A 12 9.48 14.10 20.62
N GLY A 13 8.84 15.23 20.95
CA GLY A 13 7.60 15.66 20.32
C GLY A 13 7.79 15.99 18.83
N ARG A 14 8.88 16.70 18.49
CA ARG A 14 9.24 17.04 17.11
C ARG A 14 9.57 15.80 16.27
N SER A 15 10.34 14.85 16.78
CA SER A 15 10.66 13.63 16.03
C SER A 15 9.43 12.75 15.78
N SER A 16 8.53 12.66 16.76
CA SER A 16 7.26 11.92 16.61
C SER A 16 6.36 12.53 15.53
N THR A 17 6.22 13.86 15.52
CA THR A 17 5.40 14.58 14.55
C THR A 17 5.97 14.54 13.14
N ALA A 18 7.30 14.61 12.99
CA ALA A 18 7.98 14.42 11.71
C ALA A 18 7.76 13.00 11.14
N CYS A 19 7.86 11.96 11.98
CA CYS A 19 7.60 10.59 11.54
C CYS A 19 6.14 10.40 11.07
N ASP A 20 5.16 10.99 11.77
CA ASP A 20 3.77 10.95 11.34
C ASP A 20 3.58 11.63 9.97
N GLY A 21 4.21 12.80 9.77
CA GLY A 21 4.18 13.50 8.48
C GLY A 21 4.75 12.66 7.34
N LEU A 22 5.92 12.03 7.57
CA LEU A 22 6.54 11.15 6.58
C LEU A 22 5.66 9.93 6.25
N LEU A 23 5.03 9.32 7.27
CA LEU A 23 4.11 8.20 7.05
C LEU A 23 2.90 8.61 6.21
N VAL A 24 2.31 9.80 6.45
CA VAL A 24 1.23 10.32 5.60
C VAL A 24 1.70 10.43 4.15
N VAL A 25 2.86 11.05 3.91
CA VAL A 25 3.40 11.22 2.56
C VAL A 25 3.63 9.88 1.87
N LEU A 26 4.26 8.91 2.55
CA LEU A 26 4.49 7.58 2.00
C LEU A 26 3.18 6.85 1.66
N LEU A 27 2.16 6.98 2.51
CA LEU A 27 0.85 6.39 2.26
C LEU A 27 0.13 7.06 1.09
N VAL A 28 0.20 8.38 0.95
CA VAL A 28 -0.34 9.10 -0.22
C VAL A 28 0.36 8.65 -1.50
N VAL A 29 1.69 8.60 -1.48
CA VAL A 29 2.51 8.11 -2.60
C VAL A 29 2.11 6.69 -2.98
N LEU A 30 1.86 5.82 -1.99
CA LEU A 30 1.40 4.46 -2.25
C LEU A 30 -0.01 4.42 -2.84
N ILE A 31 -0.97 5.15 -2.26
CA ILE A 31 -2.37 5.18 -2.69
C ILE A 31 -2.49 5.64 -4.14
N VAL A 32 -1.74 6.67 -4.53
CA VAL A 32 -1.74 7.20 -5.89
C VAL A 32 -0.91 6.32 -6.81
N GLY A 33 0.32 5.97 -6.40
CA GLY A 33 1.29 5.30 -7.24
C GLY A 33 0.94 3.85 -7.56
N ALA A 34 0.49 3.07 -6.58
CA ALA A 34 0.23 1.63 -6.78
C ALA A 34 -0.80 1.33 -7.89
N PRO A 35 -1.93 2.05 -8.02
CA PRO A 35 -2.88 1.80 -9.11
C PRO A 35 -2.58 2.56 -10.41
N THR A 36 -1.67 3.54 -10.41
CA THR A 36 -1.40 4.38 -11.61
C THR A 36 -0.08 4.06 -12.31
N VAL A 37 0.89 3.45 -11.63
CA VAL A 37 2.18 3.13 -12.21
C VAL A 37 2.10 1.96 -13.19
N PHE A 38 2.74 2.12 -14.35
CA PHE A 38 2.97 1.05 -15.31
C PHE A 38 4.22 1.37 -16.13
N LEU A 39 4.87 0.34 -16.67
CA LEU A 39 6.05 0.46 -17.52
C LEU A 39 5.89 -0.43 -18.74
N ARG A 40 5.70 0.21 -19.91
CA ARG A 40 5.45 -0.49 -21.18
C ARG A 40 6.64 -1.33 -21.67
N SER A 41 7.84 -1.06 -21.18
CA SER A 41 9.08 -1.72 -21.60
C SER A 41 9.39 -3.01 -20.84
N VAL A 42 8.57 -3.41 -19.86
CA VAL A 42 8.81 -4.56 -18.99
C VAL A 42 7.75 -5.63 -19.25
N LEU A 43 8.15 -6.92 -19.12
CA LEU A 43 7.21 -8.04 -19.08
C LEU A 43 6.21 -7.82 -17.93
N PHE A 44 4.92 -8.03 -18.18
CA PHE A 44 3.84 -7.62 -17.28
C PHE A 44 3.88 -6.12 -16.94
N ALA A 45 3.58 -5.30 -17.94
CA ALA A 45 3.69 -3.84 -17.90
C ALA A 45 2.98 -3.16 -16.71
N PHE A 46 1.99 -3.82 -16.11
CA PHE A 46 1.27 -3.33 -14.94
C PHE A 46 1.72 -4.05 -13.66
N ALA A 47 1.60 -5.39 -13.61
CA ALA A 47 1.76 -6.15 -12.37
C ALA A 47 3.14 -5.95 -11.71
N ILE A 48 4.25 -5.99 -12.47
CA ILE A 48 5.59 -5.86 -11.89
C ILE A 48 5.85 -4.45 -11.35
N PRO A 49 5.61 -3.36 -12.11
CA PRO A 49 5.76 -2.00 -11.59
C PRO A 49 4.90 -1.72 -10.35
N GLN A 50 3.64 -2.14 -10.36
CA GLN A 50 2.70 -1.92 -9.26
C GLN A 50 3.10 -2.67 -8.00
N LEU A 51 3.50 -3.94 -8.15
CA LEU A 51 3.98 -4.76 -7.03
C LEU A 51 5.28 -4.19 -6.45
N THR A 52 6.20 -3.74 -7.29
CA THR A 52 7.46 -3.13 -6.86
C THR A 52 7.21 -1.83 -6.11
N MET A 53 6.32 -0.97 -6.63
CA MET A 53 5.90 0.26 -5.96
C MET A 53 5.29 -0.01 -4.59
N LEU A 54 4.42 -1.03 -4.50
CA LEU A 54 3.84 -1.50 -3.25
C LEU A 54 4.93 -1.96 -2.27
N TRP A 55 5.81 -2.86 -2.68
CA TRP A 55 6.83 -3.44 -1.79
C TRP A 55 7.84 -2.41 -1.30
N VAL A 56 8.36 -1.55 -2.19
CA VAL A 56 9.33 -0.52 -1.82
C VAL A 56 8.72 0.49 -0.85
N THR A 57 7.50 0.96 -1.14
CA THR A 57 6.85 1.96 -0.29
C THR A 57 6.39 1.35 1.04
N ALA A 58 5.85 0.13 1.03
CA ALA A 58 5.46 -0.57 2.25
C ALA A 58 6.68 -0.92 3.12
N MET A 59 7.82 -1.26 2.53
CA MET A 59 9.08 -1.43 3.26
C MET A 59 9.52 -0.11 3.89
N ALA A 60 9.45 1.01 3.16
CA ALA A 60 9.77 2.32 3.74
C ALA A 60 8.85 2.65 4.92
N VAL A 61 7.54 2.41 4.79
CA VAL A 61 6.56 2.56 5.88
C VAL A 61 6.92 1.67 7.07
N PHE A 62 7.29 0.41 6.83
CA PHE A 62 7.72 -0.53 7.85
C PHE A 62 8.96 -0.02 8.61
N LEU A 63 10.00 0.41 7.89
CA LEU A 63 11.25 0.93 8.47
C LEU A 63 11.01 2.20 9.30
N VAL A 64 10.17 3.12 8.82
CA VAL A 64 9.76 4.29 9.61
C VAL A 64 8.98 3.85 10.85
N GLY A 65 8.07 2.89 10.71
CA GLY A 65 7.33 2.29 11.83
C GLY A 65 8.24 1.67 12.90
N LEU A 66 9.27 0.91 12.48
CA LEU A 66 10.29 0.35 13.37
C LEU A 66 11.09 1.43 14.08
N TYR A 67 11.55 2.46 13.36
CA TYR A 67 12.27 3.59 13.96
C TYR A 67 11.44 4.28 15.05
N ARG A 68 10.12 4.37 14.89
CA ARG A 68 9.23 4.94 15.93
C ARG A 68 9.15 4.11 17.20
N LEU A 69 9.40 2.79 17.16
CA LEU A 69 9.44 1.96 18.38
C LEU A 69 10.61 2.34 19.30
N SER A 70 11.68 2.90 18.71
CA SER A 70 12.82 3.46 19.42
C SER A 70 12.52 4.82 20.07
N VAL A 71 11.38 5.45 19.75
CA VAL A 71 10.92 6.70 20.36
C VAL A 71 9.86 6.39 21.43
N PRO A 72 10.20 6.41 22.74
CA PRO A 72 9.28 5.97 23.81
C PRO A 72 7.96 6.75 23.84
N ALA A 73 8.00 8.05 23.51
CA ALA A 73 6.83 8.91 23.45
C ALA A 73 5.84 8.55 22.32
N ALA A 74 6.25 7.73 21.35
CA ALA A 74 5.44 7.36 20.19
C ALA A 74 4.83 5.95 20.30
N ARG A 75 5.18 5.16 21.33
CA ARG A 75 4.71 3.78 21.50
C ARG A 75 3.20 3.75 21.75
N ASP A 76 2.48 3.20 20.79
CA ASP A 76 1.08 2.80 20.94
C ASP A 76 0.94 1.47 20.23
N LEU A 77 0.73 0.41 21.01
CA LEU A 77 0.64 -0.95 20.51
C LEU A 77 -0.72 -1.25 19.88
N GLY A 78 -1.66 -0.28 19.91
CA GLY A 78 -3.02 -0.46 19.46
C GLY A 78 -3.86 -1.35 20.40
N PRO A 79 -5.13 -1.60 20.05
CA PRO A 79 -5.99 -2.50 20.78
C PRO A 79 -5.44 -3.94 20.79
N ARG A 80 -5.51 -4.61 21.94
CA ARG A 80 -5.03 -5.99 22.11
C ARG A 80 -5.64 -6.95 21.08
N LEU A 81 -6.93 -6.81 20.79
CA LEU A 81 -7.63 -7.64 19.80
C LEU A 81 -7.00 -7.52 18.40
N LEU A 82 -6.70 -6.30 17.96
CA LEU A 82 -6.07 -6.07 16.66
C LEU A 82 -4.71 -6.76 16.64
N THR A 83 -3.88 -6.54 17.66
CA THR A 83 -2.57 -7.19 17.77
C THR A 83 -2.64 -8.72 17.77
N SER A 84 -3.65 -9.31 18.41
CA SER A 84 -3.86 -10.77 18.40
C SER A 84 -4.24 -11.30 17.02
N VAL A 85 -5.18 -10.65 16.33
CA VAL A 85 -5.59 -11.02 14.95
C VAL A 85 -4.40 -10.96 14.00
N TRP A 86 -3.56 -9.95 14.18
CA TRP A 86 -2.35 -9.73 13.39
C TRP A 86 -1.31 -10.82 13.58
N ILE A 87 -1.01 -11.15 14.84
CA ILE A 87 -0.08 -12.23 15.17
C ILE A 87 -0.62 -13.55 14.61
N ALA A 88 -1.92 -13.83 14.76
CA ALA A 88 -2.54 -15.02 14.21
C ALA A 88 -2.39 -15.09 12.68
N PHE A 89 -2.69 -14.00 11.96
CA PHE A 89 -2.55 -13.96 10.50
C PHE A 89 -1.09 -14.08 10.05
N ALA A 90 -0.17 -13.36 10.69
CA ALA A 90 1.26 -13.47 10.41
C ALA A 90 1.80 -14.89 10.68
N SER A 91 1.30 -15.54 11.74
CA SER A 91 1.66 -16.93 12.04
C SER A 91 1.12 -17.87 10.97
N ALA A 92 -0.12 -17.67 10.50
CA ALA A 92 -0.68 -18.44 9.41
C ALA A 92 0.14 -18.27 8.11
N LEU A 93 0.58 -17.05 7.79
CA LEU A 93 1.47 -16.79 6.65
C LEU A 93 2.82 -17.51 6.80
N ALA A 94 3.41 -17.50 8.00
CA ALA A 94 4.67 -18.20 8.27
C ALA A 94 4.51 -19.72 8.15
N LEU A 95 3.46 -20.29 8.75
CA LEU A 95 3.16 -21.72 8.69
C LEU A 95 2.90 -22.16 7.24
N THR A 96 2.04 -21.45 6.51
CA THR A 96 1.75 -21.78 5.11
C THR A 96 2.99 -21.69 4.24
N THR A 97 3.87 -20.71 4.47
CA THR A 97 5.13 -20.60 3.73
C THR A 97 6.08 -21.76 4.05
N PHE A 98 6.26 -22.08 5.34
CA PHE A 98 7.20 -23.10 5.79
C PHE A 98 6.80 -24.52 5.39
N PHE A 99 5.50 -24.84 5.48
CA PHE A 99 4.97 -26.16 5.15
C PHE A 99 4.56 -26.31 3.68
N SER A 100 4.72 -25.25 2.86
CA SER A 100 4.41 -25.32 1.43
C SER A 100 5.39 -26.24 0.69
N PRO A 101 4.92 -27.09 -0.24
CA PRO A 101 5.79 -27.78 -1.20
C PRO A 101 6.60 -26.84 -2.09
N GLN A 102 6.16 -25.57 -2.22
CA GLN A 102 6.84 -24.51 -2.97
C GLN A 102 7.00 -23.27 -2.09
N PRO A 103 7.92 -23.26 -1.12
CA PRO A 103 8.05 -22.17 -0.14
C PRO A 103 8.32 -20.82 -0.80
N TRP A 104 9.10 -20.80 -1.88
CA TRP A 104 9.41 -19.56 -2.60
C TRP A 104 8.15 -18.93 -3.21
N VAL A 105 7.32 -19.73 -3.87
CA VAL A 105 6.04 -19.27 -4.43
C VAL A 105 5.07 -18.86 -3.33
N ALA A 106 5.04 -19.56 -2.20
CA ALA A 106 4.23 -19.17 -1.05
C ALA A 106 4.68 -17.82 -0.45
N LEU A 107 5.98 -17.56 -0.42
CA LEU A 107 6.55 -16.33 0.10
C LEU A 107 6.32 -15.13 -0.82
N THR A 108 6.68 -15.25 -2.10
CA THR A 108 6.67 -14.12 -3.05
C THR A 108 5.39 -14.03 -3.87
N GLY A 109 4.67 -15.14 -4.02
CA GLY A 109 3.54 -15.29 -4.92
C GLY A 109 3.96 -15.80 -6.31
N LEU A 110 2.96 -16.21 -7.09
CA LEU A 110 3.16 -16.61 -8.49
C LEU A 110 3.64 -15.43 -9.35
N PRO A 111 4.51 -15.68 -10.35
CA PRO A 111 4.89 -14.67 -11.34
C PRO A 111 3.67 -14.00 -11.97
N GLY A 112 3.71 -12.68 -12.12
CA GLY A 112 2.59 -11.89 -12.66
C GLY A 112 1.43 -11.64 -11.69
N ARG A 113 1.42 -12.25 -10.49
CA ARG A 113 0.44 -11.95 -9.42
C ARG A 113 1.06 -11.37 -8.16
N GLY A 114 2.23 -11.89 -7.73
CA GLY A 114 2.92 -11.39 -6.55
C GLY A 114 2.15 -11.53 -5.23
N ALA A 115 1.10 -12.36 -5.20
CA ALA A 115 0.21 -12.52 -4.05
C ALA A 115 0.73 -13.57 -3.04
N GLY A 116 1.97 -13.40 -2.58
CA GLY A 116 2.58 -14.26 -1.56
C GLY A 116 2.54 -13.67 -0.15
N ALA A 117 3.06 -14.41 0.82
CA ALA A 117 3.14 -14.01 2.22
C ALA A 117 3.80 -12.64 2.44
N LEU A 118 4.79 -12.24 1.61
CA LEU A 118 5.40 -10.90 1.68
C LEU A 118 4.37 -9.79 1.42
N THR A 119 3.58 -9.92 0.35
CA THR A 119 2.56 -8.93 0.00
C THR A 119 1.48 -8.83 1.07
N TYR A 120 1.02 -9.97 1.60
CA TYR A 120 0.07 -9.99 2.72
C TYR A 120 0.67 -9.42 4.00
N GLY A 121 1.96 -9.68 4.28
CA GLY A 121 2.67 -9.12 5.42
C GLY A 121 2.84 -7.60 5.32
N PHE A 122 3.13 -7.07 4.13
CA PHE A 122 3.09 -5.63 3.89
C PHE A 122 1.68 -5.06 4.02
N GLY A 123 0.67 -5.78 3.51
CA GLY A 123 -0.75 -5.44 3.68
C GLY A 123 -1.15 -5.31 5.14
N LEU A 124 -0.65 -6.21 6.01
CA LEU A 124 -0.70 -6.03 7.45
C LEU A 124 -0.04 -4.69 7.78
N VAL A 125 1.29 -4.53 7.68
CA VAL A 125 2.02 -3.30 8.09
C VAL A 125 1.28 -2.00 7.74
N LEU A 126 0.78 -1.88 6.51
CA LEU A 126 0.01 -0.73 6.04
C LEU A 126 -1.27 -0.51 6.86
N LEU A 127 -2.08 -1.54 7.09
CA LEU A 127 -3.31 -1.47 7.88
C LEU A 127 -3.06 -0.94 9.31
N HIS A 128 -2.01 -1.39 10.00
CA HIS A 128 -1.69 -0.90 11.36
C HIS A 128 -1.17 0.52 11.33
N THR A 129 -0.38 0.85 10.31
CA THR A 129 0.11 2.21 10.13
C THR A 129 -1.06 3.18 9.93
N VAL A 130 -1.98 2.88 9.02
CA VAL A 130 -3.19 3.69 8.77
C VAL A 130 -4.04 3.78 10.03
N TYR A 131 -4.32 2.65 10.69
CA TYR A 131 -5.11 2.62 11.92
C TYR A 131 -4.51 3.52 13.02
N ARG A 132 -3.20 3.41 13.26
CA ARG A 132 -2.53 4.21 14.30
C ARG A 132 -2.45 5.68 13.93
N LEU A 133 -2.18 5.98 12.67
CA LEU A 133 -2.07 7.34 12.17
C LEU A 133 -3.42 8.06 12.25
N GLY A 134 -4.51 7.39 11.85
CA GLY A 134 -5.87 7.93 11.92
C GLY A 134 -6.37 8.24 13.32
N ARG A 135 -5.81 7.62 14.37
CA ARG A 135 -6.09 7.99 15.77
C ARG A 135 -5.40 9.27 16.23
N ARG A 136 -4.41 9.75 15.48
CA ARG A 136 -3.51 10.84 15.88
C ARG A 136 -3.52 12.02 14.91
N ARG A 137 -3.95 11.80 13.68
CA ARG A 137 -3.94 12.76 12.57
C ARG A 137 -5.22 12.62 11.77
N SER A 138 -5.57 13.68 11.03
CA SER A 138 -6.63 13.61 10.03
C SER A 138 -6.30 12.55 8.97
N VAL A 139 -7.31 11.75 8.61
CA VAL A 139 -7.24 10.79 7.49
C VAL A 139 -7.58 11.45 6.15
N GLU A 140 -7.99 12.72 6.16
CA GLU A 140 -8.38 13.50 4.99
C GLU A 140 -7.35 13.47 3.84
N PRO A 141 -6.02 13.58 4.07
CA PRO A 141 -5.06 13.48 2.97
C PRO A 141 -5.10 12.11 2.26
N LEU A 142 -5.39 11.04 2.99
CA LEU A 142 -5.51 9.69 2.43
C LEU A 142 -6.82 9.54 1.64
N LEU A 143 -7.91 10.13 2.13
CA LEU A 143 -9.19 10.17 1.42
C LEU A 143 -9.08 10.98 0.13
N LEU A 144 -8.48 12.17 0.18
CA LEU A 144 -8.23 12.99 -1.01
C LEU A 144 -7.34 12.26 -2.02
N ALA A 145 -6.32 11.53 -1.54
CA ALA A 145 -5.51 10.68 -2.41
C ALA A 145 -6.34 9.57 -3.07
N LEU A 146 -7.22 8.89 -2.34
CA LEU A 146 -8.12 7.87 -2.88
C LEU A 146 -9.09 8.45 -3.92
N VAL A 147 -9.71 9.60 -3.63
CA VAL A 147 -10.61 10.30 -4.57
C VAL A 147 -9.87 10.75 -5.83
N THR A 148 -8.70 11.36 -5.68
CA THR A 148 -7.87 11.78 -6.81
C THR A 148 -7.51 10.59 -7.69
N THR A 149 -7.13 9.49 -7.07
CA THR A 149 -6.71 8.28 -7.78
C THR A 149 -7.89 7.57 -8.43
N HIS A 150 -9.07 7.55 -7.78
CA HIS A 150 -10.32 7.11 -8.38
C HIS A 150 -10.59 7.86 -9.69
N CYS A 151 -10.50 9.20 -9.67
CA CYS A 151 -10.67 10.01 -10.87
C CYS A 151 -9.67 9.63 -11.96
N LEU A 152 -8.38 9.44 -11.64
CA LEU A 152 -7.37 9.02 -12.63
C LEU A 152 -7.70 7.65 -13.26
N VAL A 153 -8.06 6.66 -12.43
CA VAL A 153 -8.40 5.30 -12.88
C VAL A 153 -9.68 5.33 -13.74
N VAL A 154 -10.71 6.07 -13.33
CA VAL A 154 -11.95 6.17 -14.10
C VAL A 154 -11.72 6.90 -15.41
N LEU A 155 -11.02 8.04 -15.41
CA LEU A 155 -10.74 8.82 -16.62
C LEU A 155 -9.99 8.00 -17.65
N TYR A 156 -8.93 7.29 -17.26
CA TYR A 156 -8.19 6.44 -18.21
C TYR A 156 -9.03 5.25 -18.68
N GLY A 157 -9.85 4.65 -17.82
CA GLY A 157 -10.80 3.61 -18.23
C GLY A 157 -11.84 4.11 -19.24
N LEU A 158 -12.35 5.34 -19.07
CA LEU A 158 -13.26 5.98 -20.03
C LEU A 158 -12.57 6.25 -21.36
N LEU A 159 -11.32 6.74 -21.37
CA LEU A 159 -10.56 6.89 -22.62
C LEU A 159 -10.47 5.57 -23.38
N GLN A 160 -10.16 4.47 -22.69
CA GLN A 160 -10.15 3.14 -23.31
C GLN A 160 -11.52 2.73 -23.85
N ALA A 161 -12.60 2.98 -23.10
CA ALA A 161 -13.96 2.63 -23.50
C ALA A 161 -14.41 3.35 -24.79
N TYR A 162 -13.92 4.57 -25.03
CA TYR A 162 -14.20 5.35 -26.24
C TYR A 162 -13.18 5.13 -27.37
N GLY A 163 -12.23 4.20 -27.22
CA GLY A 163 -11.18 3.95 -28.22
C GLY A 163 -10.14 5.08 -28.30
N LEU A 164 -10.03 5.89 -27.24
CA LEU A 164 -9.08 7.00 -27.10
C LEU A 164 -7.86 6.60 -26.26
N ASP A 165 -7.52 5.32 -26.17
CA ASP A 165 -6.31 4.87 -25.46
C ASP A 165 -5.08 5.43 -26.19
N PRO A 166 -4.27 6.30 -25.55
CA PRO A 166 -3.07 6.86 -26.18
C PRO A 166 -1.96 5.81 -26.36
N PHE A 167 -2.10 4.62 -25.78
CA PHE A 167 -1.08 3.58 -25.80
C PHE A 167 -1.54 2.35 -26.59
N ALA A 168 -0.64 1.85 -27.44
CA ALA A 168 -0.77 0.51 -28.02
C ALA A 168 -0.22 -0.53 -27.04
N TRP A 169 -1.08 -1.46 -26.63
CA TRP A 169 -0.72 -2.54 -25.71
C TRP A 169 -0.47 -3.85 -26.46
N PRO A 170 0.57 -4.63 -26.09
CA PRO A 170 0.78 -5.97 -26.66
C PRO A 170 -0.46 -6.85 -26.49
N GLN A 171 -0.76 -7.71 -27.47
CA GLN A 171 -1.96 -8.56 -27.46
C GLN A 171 -2.08 -9.43 -26.20
N GLU A 172 -0.97 -9.80 -25.57
CA GLU A 172 -0.93 -10.56 -24.31
C GLU A 172 -1.64 -9.85 -23.14
N ASN A 173 -1.74 -8.52 -23.16
CA ASN A 173 -2.46 -7.72 -22.16
C ASN A 173 -3.94 -7.50 -22.51
N LEU A 174 -4.35 -7.78 -23.74
CA LEU A 174 -5.69 -7.47 -24.28
C LEU A 174 -6.65 -8.68 -24.22
N ILE A 175 -6.19 -9.83 -23.74
CA ILE A 175 -6.90 -11.12 -23.87
C ILE A 175 -8.23 -11.17 -23.09
N VAL A 176 -8.48 -10.28 -22.12
CA VAL A 176 -9.60 -10.43 -21.16
C VAL A 176 -10.72 -9.39 -21.33
N ALA A 177 -10.41 -8.13 -21.65
CA ALA A 177 -11.43 -7.08 -21.87
C ALA A 177 -10.82 -5.83 -22.53
N PRO A 178 -11.61 -5.02 -23.27
CA PRO A 178 -11.12 -3.80 -23.91
C PRO A 178 -10.84 -2.65 -22.94
N VAL A 179 -11.39 -2.70 -21.72
CA VAL A 179 -11.24 -1.64 -20.70
C VAL A 179 -10.66 -2.26 -19.44
N PHE A 180 -9.40 -1.93 -19.16
CA PHE A 180 -8.66 -2.47 -18.01
C PHE A 180 -8.01 -1.38 -17.16
N SER A 181 -8.12 -0.12 -17.58
CA SER A 181 -7.56 1.09 -16.98
C SER A 181 -6.08 0.95 -16.58
N THR A 182 -5.60 1.74 -15.62
CA THR A 182 -4.19 1.76 -15.21
C THR A 182 -3.80 0.54 -14.40
N LEU A 183 -4.75 -0.30 -13.98
CA LEU A 183 -4.50 -1.54 -13.25
C LEU A 183 -4.19 -2.74 -14.15
N GLY A 184 -4.28 -2.60 -15.48
CA GLY A 184 -3.89 -3.67 -16.40
C GLY A 184 -4.81 -4.89 -16.38
N ASN A 185 -5.89 -4.85 -15.60
CA ASN A 185 -6.84 -5.95 -15.46
C ASN A 185 -8.25 -5.41 -15.19
N PRO A 186 -9.27 -5.83 -15.97
CA PRO A 186 -10.64 -5.33 -15.81
C PRO A 186 -11.24 -5.65 -14.44
N ASN A 187 -10.95 -6.82 -13.86
CA ASN A 187 -11.45 -7.19 -12.54
C ASN A 187 -10.85 -6.33 -11.44
N PHE A 188 -9.56 -6.01 -11.54
CA PHE A 188 -8.89 -5.13 -10.57
C PHE A 188 -9.39 -3.70 -10.70
N SER A 189 -9.57 -3.21 -11.91
CA SER A 189 -10.16 -1.89 -12.16
C SER A 189 -11.59 -1.76 -11.64
N ALA A 190 -12.45 -2.73 -11.95
CA ALA A 190 -13.82 -2.74 -11.44
C ALA A 190 -13.86 -2.81 -9.90
N ALA A 191 -13.02 -3.65 -9.29
CA ALA A 191 -12.92 -3.75 -7.84
C ALA A 191 -12.41 -2.43 -7.21
N TYR A 192 -11.38 -1.82 -7.79
CA TYR A 192 -10.83 -0.55 -7.29
C TYR A 192 -11.87 0.57 -7.34
N VAL A 193 -12.55 0.73 -8.49
CA VAL A 193 -13.63 1.70 -8.66
C VAL A 193 -14.75 1.43 -7.66
N GLY A 194 -15.21 0.17 -7.54
CA GLY A 194 -16.27 -0.20 -6.59
C GLY A 194 -15.90 0.08 -5.13
N LEU A 195 -14.65 -0.15 -4.73
CA LEU A 195 -14.16 0.13 -3.37
C LEU A 195 -14.03 1.63 -3.07
N THR A 196 -13.72 2.44 -4.07
CA THR A 196 -13.45 3.88 -3.90
C THR A 196 -14.64 4.77 -4.21
N LEU A 197 -15.66 4.26 -4.92
CA LEU A 197 -16.87 5.00 -5.27
C LEU A 197 -17.61 5.59 -4.05
N PRO A 198 -17.76 4.90 -2.90
CA PRO A 198 -18.44 5.47 -1.73
C PRO A 198 -17.69 6.62 -1.05
N LEU A 199 -16.46 6.93 -1.49
CA LEU A 199 -15.64 8.01 -0.94
C LEU A 199 -15.81 9.34 -1.68
N LEU A 200 -16.53 9.33 -2.82
CA LEU A 200 -16.92 10.53 -3.57
C LEU A 200 -18.13 11.21 -2.91
#